data_AF-A0A963GWW5-F1
#
_entry.id   AF-A0A963GWW5-F1
#
_cell.length_a   1.000
_cell.length_b   1.000
_cell.length_c   1.000
_cell.angle_alpha   90.00
_cell.angle_beta   90.00
_cell.angle_gamma   90.00
#
_symmetry.space_group_name_H-M   'P 1'
#
loop_
_entity.id
_entity.type
_entity.pdbx_description
1 polymer ?
#
loop_
_entity_poly.entity_id
_entity_poly.type
_entity_poly.pdbx_seq_one_letter_code
_entity_poly.pdbx_strand_id
1 'polypeptide(L)'
;MPELPAATAAELAAQLAELGETFQRSLPQRVGEVELALRALGEDWDQAALRELADATHRLAGAAGTFGHPVLGATALRMEELTRRLDAEPAARVHAARAALDGLLVELRAAATATPPLMSSSRTPSTLAAIPSRSPHRPEG
;
A
#
# COMPACT_ATOMS: atom_id res chain seq x y z
N MET A 1 12.22 15.17 28.20
CA MET A 1 11.62 14.41 27.09
C MET A 1 12.08 12.98 27.26
N PRO A 2 11.23 12.01 27.63
CA PRO A 2 11.67 10.63 27.80
C PRO A 2 12.00 10.05 26.42
N GLU A 3 13.24 9.67 26.24
CA GLU A 3 13.75 9.03 25.02
C GLU A 3 13.33 7.56 25.11
N LEU A 4 12.40 7.12 24.25
CA LEU A 4 12.02 5.71 24.18
C LEU A 4 13.31 4.88 23.95
N PRO A 5 13.61 3.87 24.79
CA PRO A 5 14.85 3.12 24.66
C PRO A 5 14.88 2.46 23.27
N ALA A 6 15.97 2.64 22.53
CA ALA A 6 16.14 2.17 21.15
C ALA A 6 15.75 0.68 20.93
N ALA A 7 15.80 -0.15 21.98
CA ALA A 7 15.29 -1.52 21.98
C ALA A 7 13.78 -1.60 21.70
N THR A 8 12.97 -0.75 22.33
CA THR A 8 11.50 -0.72 22.13
C THR A 8 11.11 -0.26 20.74
N ALA A 9 11.85 0.69 20.16
CA ALA A 9 11.65 1.13 18.77
C ALA A 9 11.99 0.02 17.76
N ALA A 10 13.06 -0.75 18.02
CA ALA A 10 13.44 -1.89 17.18
C ALA A 10 12.43 -3.05 17.27
N GLU A 11 11.90 -3.34 18.46
CA GLU A 11 10.84 -4.34 18.66
C GLU A 11 9.54 -3.95 17.95
N LEU A 12 9.14 -2.68 18.04
CA LEU A 12 7.97 -2.17 17.32
C LEU A 12 8.15 -2.27 15.80
N ALA A 13 9.33 -1.92 15.29
CA ALA A 13 9.65 -2.05 13.88
C ALA A 13 9.60 -3.51 13.39
N ALA A 14 10.07 -4.46 14.21
CA ALA A 14 9.99 -5.89 13.90
C ALA A 14 8.54 -6.40 13.85
N GLN A 15 7.70 -5.99 14.81
CA GLN A 15 6.27 -6.32 14.82
C GLN A 15 5.54 -5.74 13.59
N LEU A 16 5.84 -4.50 13.21
CA LEU A 16 5.28 -3.87 12.01
C LEU A 16 5.73 -4.57 10.73
N ALA A 17 6.98 -5.06 10.67
CA ALA A 17 7.47 -5.83 9.54
C ALA A 17 6.73 -7.17 9.39
N GLU A 18 6.51 -7.91 10.50
CA GLU A 18 5.75 -9.17 10.50
C GLU A 18 4.29 -8.96 10.08
N LEU A 19 3.67 -7.87 10.56
CA LEU A 19 2.33 -7.46 10.14
C LEU A 19 2.29 -7.08 8.65
N GLY A 20 3.34 -6.40 8.14
CA GLY A 20 3.49 -6.08 6.73
C GLY A 20 3.61 -7.31 5.84
N GLU A 21 4.40 -8.31 6.24
CA GLU A 21 4.48 -9.60 5.53
C GLU A 21 3.16 -10.35 5.54
N THR A 22 2.43 -10.32 6.67
CA THR A 22 1.09 -10.91 6.78
C THR A 22 0.11 -10.18 5.86
N PHE A 23 0.17 -8.85 5.82
CA PHE A 23 -0.64 -8.05 4.92
C PHE A 23 -0.37 -8.41 3.46
N GLN A 24 0.90 -8.50 3.05
CA GLN A 24 1.30 -8.92 1.70
C GLN A 24 0.78 -10.31 1.34
N ARG A 25 0.87 -11.28 2.25
CA ARG A 25 0.27 -12.61 2.05
C ARG A 25 -1.26 -12.56 1.90
N SER A 26 -1.92 -11.60 2.57
CA SER A 26 -3.36 -11.38 2.48
C SER A 26 -3.82 -10.55 1.27
N LEU A 27 -2.90 -9.85 0.57
CA LEU A 27 -3.25 -8.97 -0.55
C LEU A 27 -4.02 -9.68 -1.67
N PRO A 28 -3.62 -10.88 -2.16
CA PRO A 28 -4.35 -11.57 -3.20
C PRO A 28 -5.80 -11.88 -2.80
N GLN A 29 -6.01 -12.26 -1.54
CA GLN A 29 -7.35 -12.52 -1.00
C GLN A 29 -8.18 -11.23 -0.96
N ARG A 30 -7.62 -10.15 -0.42
CA ARG A 30 -8.32 -8.84 -0.31
C ARG A 30 -8.68 -8.26 -1.68
N VAL A 31 -7.79 -8.38 -2.66
CA VAL A 31 -8.09 -7.98 -4.05
C VAL A 31 -9.19 -8.88 -4.62
N GLY A 32 -9.16 -10.19 -4.35
CA GLY A 32 -10.24 -11.12 -4.69
C GLY A 32 -11.60 -10.75 -4.10
N GLU A 33 -11.65 -10.22 -2.87
CA GLU A 33 -12.88 -9.72 -2.25
C GLU A 33 -13.46 -8.52 -3.03
N VAL A 34 -12.61 -7.58 -3.44
CA VAL A 34 -13.00 -6.45 -4.30
C VAL A 34 -13.51 -6.91 -5.66
N GLU A 35 -12.86 -7.93 -6.26
CA GLU A 35 -13.30 -8.51 -7.53
C GLU A 35 -14.69 -9.16 -7.44
N LEU A 36 -14.93 -9.91 -6.36
CA LEU A 36 -16.20 -10.55 -6.11
C LEU A 36 -17.31 -9.51 -5.93
N ALA A 37 -17.06 -8.46 -5.16
CA ALA A 37 -18.00 -7.35 -4.99
C ALA A 37 -18.31 -6.64 -6.33
N LEU A 38 -17.28 -6.39 -7.16
CA LEU A 38 -17.49 -5.77 -8.47
C LEU A 38 -18.26 -6.67 -9.45
N ARG A 39 -18.09 -8.00 -9.37
CA ARG A 39 -18.89 -8.95 -10.15
C ARG A 39 -20.32 -9.01 -9.65
N ALA A 40 -20.53 -8.98 -8.34
CA ALA A 40 -21.87 -9.01 -7.72
C ALA A 40 -22.71 -7.78 -8.06
N LEU A 41 -22.07 -6.64 -8.33
CA LEU A 41 -22.74 -5.41 -8.77
C LEU A 41 -23.59 -5.57 -10.03
N GLY A 42 -23.22 -6.51 -10.92
CA GLY A 42 -23.98 -6.81 -12.14
C GLY A 42 -24.21 -5.60 -13.05
N GLU A 43 -25.24 -5.68 -13.89
CA GLU A 43 -25.73 -4.56 -14.72
C GLU A 43 -26.80 -3.72 -14.00
N ASP A 44 -27.41 -4.27 -12.95
CA ASP A 44 -28.50 -3.63 -12.21
C ASP A 44 -28.03 -2.59 -11.19
N TRP A 45 -26.71 -2.49 -10.95
CA TRP A 45 -26.12 -1.56 -9.98
C TRP A 45 -26.77 -1.67 -8.60
N ASP A 46 -26.93 -2.91 -8.13
CA ASP A 46 -27.60 -3.20 -6.87
C ASP A 46 -26.97 -2.39 -5.73
N GLN A 47 -27.83 -1.80 -4.89
CA GLN A 47 -27.39 -0.89 -3.85
C GLN A 47 -26.60 -1.60 -2.75
N ALA A 48 -26.98 -2.83 -2.41
CA ALA A 48 -26.21 -3.62 -1.44
C ALA A 48 -24.84 -3.96 -2.02
N ALA A 49 -24.76 -4.34 -3.30
CA ALA A 49 -23.50 -4.60 -3.97
C ALA A 49 -22.58 -3.35 -4.08
N LEU A 50 -23.15 -2.15 -4.31
CA LEU A 50 -22.38 -0.89 -4.25
C LEU A 50 -21.79 -0.65 -2.87
N ARG A 51 -22.56 -0.88 -1.81
CA ARG A 51 -22.08 -0.72 -0.43
C ARG A 51 -20.98 -1.74 -0.10
N GLU A 52 -21.16 -3.00 -0.47
CA GLU A 52 -20.14 -4.04 -0.29
C GLU A 52 -18.83 -3.69 -1.02
N LEU A 53 -18.93 -3.15 -2.24
CA LEU A 53 -17.75 -2.72 -3.00
C LEU A 53 -17.07 -1.52 -2.34
N ALA A 54 -17.83 -0.54 -1.85
CA ALA A 54 -17.29 0.61 -1.11
C ALA A 54 -16.59 0.17 0.18
N ASP A 55 -17.18 -0.78 0.93
CA ASP A 55 -16.61 -1.28 2.18
C ASP A 55 -15.36 -2.15 1.95
N ALA A 56 -15.33 -2.95 0.89
CA ALA A 56 -14.14 -3.72 0.51
C ALA A 56 -12.97 -2.80 0.11
N THR A 57 -13.24 -1.79 -0.71
CA THR A 57 -12.23 -0.81 -1.18
C THR A 57 -11.74 0.08 -0.04
N HIS A 58 -12.62 0.52 0.85
CA HIS A 58 -12.27 1.28 2.05
C HIS A 58 -11.31 0.52 2.98
N ARG A 59 -11.64 -0.75 3.28
CA ARG A 59 -10.78 -1.63 4.11
C ARG A 59 -9.40 -1.85 3.49
N LEU A 60 -9.35 -1.95 2.16
CA LEU A 60 -8.09 -2.10 1.44
C LEU A 60 -7.27 -0.81 1.45
N ALA A 61 -7.91 0.34 1.24
CA ALA A 61 -7.25 1.65 1.27
C ALA A 61 -6.65 1.95 2.66
N GLY A 62 -7.42 1.71 3.72
CA GLY A 62 -6.97 1.89 5.10
C GLY A 62 -5.75 1.03 5.44
N ALA A 63 -5.81 -0.26 5.11
CA ALA A 63 -4.70 -1.17 5.36
C ALA A 63 -3.46 -0.83 4.50
N ALA A 64 -3.65 -0.47 3.23
CA ALA A 64 -2.56 -0.05 2.35
C ALA A 64 -1.84 1.20 2.86
N GLY A 65 -2.57 2.15 3.46
CA GLY A 65 -1.99 3.33 4.11
C GLY A 65 -1.11 2.99 5.30
N THR A 66 -1.51 2.02 6.14
CA THR A 66 -0.73 1.58 7.31
C THR A 66 0.57 0.88 6.94
N PHE A 67 0.55 0.04 5.89
CA PHE A 67 1.69 -0.80 5.52
C PHE A 67 2.60 -0.21 4.43
N GLY A 68 2.40 1.07 4.06
CA GLY A 68 3.28 1.75 3.11
C GLY A 68 3.07 1.32 1.65
N HIS A 69 1.84 1.04 1.25
CA HIS A 69 1.47 0.74 -0.14
C HIS A 69 0.69 1.91 -0.77
N PRO A 70 1.36 3.04 -1.10
CA PRO A 70 0.69 4.28 -1.51
C PRO A 70 -0.07 4.13 -2.83
N VAL A 71 0.48 3.39 -3.80
CA VAL A 71 -0.19 3.17 -5.10
C VAL A 71 -1.45 2.33 -4.92
N LEU A 72 -1.36 1.24 -4.14
CA LEU A 72 -2.50 0.38 -3.84
C LEU A 72 -3.60 1.15 -3.11
N GLY A 73 -3.22 1.94 -2.08
CA GLY A 73 -4.15 2.75 -1.31
C GLY A 73 -4.83 3.82 -2.16
N ALA A 74 -4.07 4.52 -3.01
CA ALA A 74 -4.62 5.54 -3.91
C ALA A 74 -5.57 4.96 -4.96
N THR A 75 -5.30 3.77 -5.50
CA THR A 75 -6.21 3.11 -6.44
C THR A 75 -7.47 2.61 -5.73
N ALA A 76 -7.34 2.02 -4.54
CA ALA A 76 -8.48 1.60 -3.74
C ALA A 76 -9.38 2.79 -3.35
N LEU A 77 -8.80 3.92 -2.96
CA LEU A 77 -9.54 5.15 -2.64
C LEU A 77 -10.30 5.70 -3.86
N ARG A 78 -9.66 5.76 -5.04
CA ARG A 78 -10.33 6.16 -6.28
C ARG A 78 -11.54 5.27 -6.60
N MET A 79 -11.41 3.97 -6.35
CA MET A 79 -12.49 3.00 -6.54
C MET A 79 -13.62 3.19 -5.51
N GLU A 80 -13.28 3.46 -4.25
CA GLU A 80 -14.23 3.81 -3.19
C GLU A 80 -15.04 5.07 -3.55
N GLU A 81 -14.36 6.15 -3.93
CA GLU A 81 -14.99 7.43 -4.30
C GLU A 81 -15.96 7.27 -5.47
N LEU A 82 -15.54 6.57 -6.52
CA LEU A 82 -16.39 6.27 -7.67
C LEU A 82 -17.61 5.46 -7.23
N THR A 83 -17.43 4.44 -6.40
CA THR A 83 -18.53 3.59 -5.92
C THR A 83 -19.53 4.37 -5.06
N ARG A 84 -19.05 5.21 -4.14
CA ARG A 84 -19.90 6.10 -3.32
C ARG A 84 -20.67 7.10 -4.17
N ARG A 85 -20.05 7.63 -5.22
CA ARG A 85 -20.73 8.50 -6.19
C ARG A 85 -21.87 7.77 -6.91
N LEU A 86 -21.66 6.51 -7.30
CA LEU A 86 -22.69 5.71 -7.98
C LEU A 86 -23.84 5.29 -7.05
N ASP A 87 -23.57 5.14 -5.75
CA ASP A 87 -24.61 4.97 -4.74
C ASP A 87 -25.45 6.25 -4.59
N ALA A 88 -24.80 7.42 -4.49
CA ALA A 88 -25.47 8.71 -4.32
C ALA A 88 -26.19 9.22 -5.58
N GLU A 89 -25.65 8.94 -6.77
CA GLU A 89 -26.13 9.46 -8.05
C GLU A 89 -26.49 8.31 -9.01
N PRO A 90 -27.74 7.82 -9.01
CA PRO A 90 -28.17 6.76 -9.92
C PRO A 90 -28.01 7.14 -11.41
N ALA A 91 -28.10 8.43 -11.75
CA ALA A 91 -27.90 8.92 -13.11
C ALA A 91 -26.45 8.73 -13.63
N ALA A 92 -25.48 8.54 -12.73
CA ALA A 92 -24.09 8.29 -13.09
C ALA A 92 -23.80 6.81 -13.40
N ARG A 93 -24.78 5.91 -13.22
CA ARG A 93 -24.69 4.45 -13.45
C ARG A 93 -24.74 4.10 -14.94
N VAL A 94 -23.76 4.61 -15.68
CA VAL A 94 -23.63 4.43 -17.12
C VAL A 94 -22.52 3.44 -17.45
N HIS A 95 -22.49 2.97 -18.70
CA HIS A 95 -21.46 2.03 -19.17
C HIS A 95 -20.02 2.56 -18.93
N ALA A 96 -19.80 3.87 -19.06
CA ALA A 96 -18.51 4.49 -18.77
C ALA A 96 -18.08 4.34 -17.30
N ALA A 97 -19.02 4.36 -16.34
CA ALA A 97 -18.71 4.13 -14.93
C ALA A 97 -18.30 2.68 -14.67
N ARG A 98 -18.93 1.72 -15.38
CA ARG A 98 -18.54 0.30 -15.30
C ARG A 98 -17.12 0.10 -15.83
N ALA A 99 -16.83 0.62 -17.01
CA ALA A 99 -15.49 0.57 -17.60
C ALA A 99 -14.42 1.20 -16.70
N ALA A 100 -14.76 2.29 -16.00
CA ALA A 100 -13.86 2.92 -15.03
C ALA A 100 -13.59 2.01 -13.81
N LEU A 101 -14.61 1.35 -13.24
CA LEU A 101 -14.42 0.38 -12.15
C LEU A 101 -13.57 -0.82 -12.58
N ASP A 102 -13.82 -1.36 -13.77
CA ASP A 102 -13.02 -2.47 -14.33
C ASP A 102 -11.56 -2.05 -14.56
N GLY A 103 -11.32 -0.83 -15.06
CA GLY A 103 -9.97 -0.27 -15.21
C GLY A 103 -9.24 -0.09 -13.88
N LEU A 104 -9.92 0.44 -12.86
CA LEU A 104 -9.37 0.57 -11.51
C LEU A 104 -9.04 -0.78 -10.89
N LEU A 105 -9.86 -1.81 -11.16
CA LEU A 105 -9.56 -3.16 -10.69
C LEU A 105 -8.29 -3.74 -11.33
N VAL A 106 -8.04 -3.46 -12.62
CA VAL A 106 -6.79 -3.85 -13.30
C VAL A 106 -5.59 -3.13 -12.67
N GLU A 107 -5.69 -1.83 -12.43
CA GLU A 107 -4.65 -1.07 -11.71
C GLU A 107 -4.41 -1.63 -10.31
N LEU A 108 -5.46 -1.99 -9.58
CA LEU A 108 -5.40 -2.51 -8.22
C LEU A 108 -4.64 -3.84 -8.17
N ARG A 109 -4.95 -4.77 -9.10
CA ARG A 109 -4.22 -6.04 -9.24
C ARG A 109 -2.74 -5.81 -9.54
N ALA A 110 -2.45 -4.91 -10.49
CA ALA A 110 -1.08 -4.59 -10.85
C ALA A 110 -0.31 -4.05 -9.65
N ALA A 111 -0.90 -3.11 -8.89
CA ALA A 111 -0.29 -2.55 -7.68
C ALA A 111 -0.05 -3.60 -6.59
N ALA A 112 -0.96 -4.57 -6.43
CA ALA A 112 -0.81 -5.68 -5.49
C ALA A 112 0.35 -6.61 -5.85
N THR A 113 0.67 -6.77 -7.13
CA THR A 113 1.83 -7.56 -7.60
C THR A 113 3.14 -6.78 -7.67
N ALA A 114 3.08 -5.47 -7.91
CA ALA A 114 4.25 -4.64 -8.20
C ALA A 114 4.99 -4.14 -6.96
N THR A 115 4.44 -4.32 -5.75
CA THR A 115 4.97 -3.67 -4.54
C THR A 115 5.70 -4.67 -3.62
N PRO A 116 7.03 -4.82 -3.73
CA PRO A 116 7.85 -5.17 -2.57
C PRO A 116 7.87 -3.97 -1.60
N PRO A 117 7.87 -4.20 -0.27
CA PRO A 117 7.81 -3.11 0.70
C PRO A 117 9.08 -2.27 0.63
N LEU A 118 8.92 -0.94 0.61
CA LEU A 118 9.96 0.00 0.97
C LEU A 118 10.23 -0.10 2.48
N MET A 119 10.69 -1.25 2.96
CA MET A 119 11.26 -1.45 4.30
C MET A 119 12.64 -2.10 4.24
N SER A 120 13.23 -2.25 3.05
CA SER A 120 14.64 -2.64 2.88
C SER A 120 15.48 -1.39 2.62
N SER A 121 15.67 -0.57 3.65
CA SER A 121 16.74 0.45 3.70
C SER A 121 17.22 0.64 5.13
N SER A 122 17.54 -0.48 5.77
CA SER A 122 18.46 -0.54 6.90
C SER A 122 19.55 -1.55 6.60
N ARG A 123 20.54 -1.11 5.82
CA ARG A 123 21.90 -1.67 5.86
C ARG A 123 22.90 -0.56 5.56
N THR A 124 23.22 0.22 6.59
CA THR A 124 24.60 0.63 6.79
C THR A 124 25.37 -0.59 7.27
N PRO A 125 26.47 -0.94 6.59
CA PRO A 125 27.66 -1.33 7.30
C PRO A 125 28.57 -0.10 7.35
N SER A 126 28.73 0.43 8.56
CA SER A 126 29.94 1.13 8.97
C SER A 126 31.16 0.36 8.47
N THR A 127 31.75 0.80 7.35
CA THR A 127 33.16 0.53 7.09
C THR A 127 33.94 1.70 7.67
N LEU A 128 34.41 1.44 8.87
CA LEU A 128 35.67 1.91 9.42
C LEU A 128 36.72 2.10 8.30
N ALA A 129 36.98 3.33 7.89
CA ALA A 129 38.15 3.68 7.07
C ALA A 129 38.96 4.74 7.82
N ALA A 130 39.84 4.20 8.67
CA ALA A 130 41.14 4.70 9.08
C ALA A 130 41.44 6.19 8.87
N ILE A 131 41.61 6.88 10.00
CA ILE A 131 42.50 8.03 10.13
C ILE A 131 43.95 7.50 10.07
N PRO A 132 44.81 8.03 9.18
CA PRO A 132 46.19 8.29 9.56
C PRO A 132 46.46 9.80 9.38
N SER A 133 46.52 10.56 10.46
CA SER A 133 47.73 10.86 11.25
C SER A 133 48.89 11.42 10.41
N ARG A 134 49.01 12.74 10.52
CA ARG A 134 50.10 13.66 10.15
C ARG A 134 51.51 13.12 10.42
N SER A 135 52.43 13.25 9.45
CA SER A 135 53.73 13.97 9.57
C SER A 135 54.75 13.66 8.42
N PRO A 136 55.75 14.53 8.20
CA PRO A 136 56.39 14.77 6.89
C PRO A 136 57.73 14.03 6.71
N HIS A 137 58.15 13.78 5.46
CA HIS A 137 59.55 13.43 5.17
C HIS A 137 59.99 13.98 3.80
N ARG A 138 61.11 14.70 3.85
CA ARG A 138 61.88 15.34 2.78
C ARG A 138 62.79 14.31 2.09
N PRO A 139 63.11 14.48 0.80
CA PRO A 139 64.51 14.27 0.36
C PRO A 139 64.92 15.42 -0.59
N GLU A 140 65.99 16.19 -0.37
CA GLU A 140 67.43 15.85 -0.56
C GLU A 140 67.69 15.26 -1.95
N GLY A 141 68.18 16.12 -2.85
CA GLY A 141 68.56 15.84 -4.23
C GLY A 141 68.85 17.13 -4.98
#